data_AF-A0A1T5IWJ6-F1
#
_entry.id   AF-A0A1T5IWJ6-F1
#
_cell.length_a   1.000
_cell.length_b   1.000
_cell.length_c   1.000
_cell.angle_alpha   90.00
_cell.angle_beta   90.00
_cell.angle_gamma   90.00
#
_symmetry.space_group_name_H-M   'P 1'
#
loop_
_entity.id
_entity.type
_entity.pdbx_description
1 polymer ?
#
loop_
_entity_poly.entity_id
_entity_poly.type
_entity_poly.pdbx_seq_one_letter_code
_entity_poly.pdbx_strand_id
1 'polypeptide(L)'
;MLENRSGNSSAIHIPPATGSSIINIGTGERIASVLGGLALASLGVRNMKNGKGIALLLGGGYLLTRGLVGYCAVNRALQRNTVSKNASAIQVSRAFTINKPRAEVYAYWRKLENLPRFMKHLSEVKETDATHSHWTAAIPRGLGSVSWEAEIVEDRPDEYIFWESLPGSTIDNAGEVTFKDAPGQWGTEVHAIISYRLPAGDVGALAAKLINPVVELLIQEDLRRFKNIVETGEIPTAEGPSGRLQDKVRSKLKKFKQSYQHHNYEGPMLERH
;
A
#
# COMPACT_ATOMS: atom_id res chain seq x y z
N MET A 1 -27.87 -31.34 26.91
CA MET A 1 -27.81 -29.91 27.31
C MET A 1 -26.36 -29.49 27.12
N LEU A 2 -26.13 -28.34 26.45
CA LEU A 2 -24.86 -27.83 25.90
C LEU A 2 -24.61 -28.21 24.44
N GLU A 3 -25.20 -27.43 23.52
CA GLU A 3 -24.75 -27.37 22.14
C GLU A 3 -24.48 -25.91 21.76
N ASN A 4 -23.20 -25.60 21.88
CA ASN A 4 -22.37 -24.65 21.14
C ASN A 4 -23.08 -23.56 20.31
N ARG A 5 -23.18 -22.34 20.86
CA ARG A 5 -23.34 -21.11 20.08
C ARG A 5 -21.97 -20.69 19.54
N SER A 6 -21.57 -21.22 18.39
CA SER A 6 -20.54 -20.59 17.57
C SER A 6 -21.15 -19.36 16.90
N GLY A 7 -21.06 -18.22 17.59
CA GLY A 7 -21.41 -16.92 17.04
C GLY A 7 -20.61 -16.64 15.77
N ASN A 8 -21.37 -16.38 14.72
CA ASN A 8 -21.02 -15.72 13.47
C ASN A 8 -19.69 -14.92 13.52
N SER A 9 -18.60 -15.53 13.07
CA SER A 9 -17.43 -14.76 12.61
C SER A 9 -17.84 -14.08 11.33
N SER A 10 -18.31 -12.84 11.43
CA SER A 10 -18.45 -11.93 10.29
C SER A 10 -17.12 -11.94 9.56
N ALA A 11 -17.07 -12.62 8.42
CA ALA A 11 -15.91 -12.59 7.55
C ALA A 11 -15.66 -11.12 7.22
N ILE A 12 -14.56 -10.58 7.74
CA ILE A 12 -14.16 -9.19 7.55
C ILE A 12 -13.99 -9.00 6.05
N HIS A 13 -14.99 -8.38 5.42
CA HIS A 13 -14.98 -8.06 4.01
C HIS A 13 -14.13 -6.82 3.83
N ILE A 14 -12.80 -7.01 3.91
CA ILE A 14 -11.87 -6.03 3.36
C ILE A 14 -12.25 -5.97 1.88
N PRO A 15 -12.74 -4.82 1.36
CA PRO A 15 -13.11 -4.75 -0.04
C PRO A 15 -11.92 -5.25 -0.85
N PRO A 16 -12.17 -6.12 -1.85
CA PRO A 16 -11.08 -6.66 -2.65
C PRO A 16 -10.35 -5.44 -3.17
N ALA A 17 -9.10 -5.20 -2.75
CA ALA A 17 -8.41 -3.98 -3.14
C ALA A 17 -8.55 -3.85 -4.66
N THR A 18 -9.38 -2.91 -5.10
CA THR A 18 -10.09 -3.04 -6.39
C THR A 18 -9.19 -2.65 -7.54
N GLY A 19 -7.95 -2.20 -7.26
CA GLY A 19 -7.04 -1.71 -8.28
C GLY A 19 -7.73 -0.64 -9.10
N SER A 20 -8.44 0.28 -8.43
CA SER A 20 -9.27 1.30 -9.04
C SER A 20 -8.45 2.41 -9.70
N SER A 21 -7.11 2.33 -9.68
CA SER A 21 -6.33 2.97 -10.73
C SER A 21 -6.73 2.36 -12.07
N ILE A 22 -7.26 3.17 -12.98
CA ILE A 22 -7.57 2.80 -14.38
C ILE A 22 -6.29 2.49 -15.18
N ILE A 23 -5.34 1.79 -14.58
CA ILE A 23 -4.12 1.30 -15.21
C ILE A 23 -4.42 -0.14 -15.63
N ASN A 24 -4.38 -0.40 -16.93
CA ASN A 24 -4.65 -1.74 -17.49
C ASN A 24 -3.46 -2.31 -18.27
N ILE A 25 -2.32 -1.63 -18.19
CA ILE A 25 -1.05 -2.09 -18.74
C ILE A 25 0.07 -2.10 -17.69
N GLY A 26 0.78 -3.24 -17.57
CA GLY A 26 1.93 -3.38 -16.69
C GLY A 26 3.18 -2.62 -17.17
N THR A 27 4.20 -2.49 -16.33
CA THR A 27 5.42 -1.69 -16.61
C THR A 27 6.18 -2.12 -17.86
N GLY A 28 6.27 -3.43 -18.13
CA GLY A 28 6.90 -3.91 -19.37
C GLY A 28 6.18 -3.38 -20.62
N GLU A 29 4.84 -3.36 -20.59
CA GLU A 29 4.02 -2.81 -21.67
C GLU A 29 4.10 -1.27 -21.72
N ARG A 30 4.27 -0.59 -20.58
CA ARG A 30 4.48 0.86 -20.52
C ARG A 30 5.82 1.27 -21.12
N ILE A 31 6.92 0.64 -20.72
CA ILE A 31 8.27 0.88 -21.27
C ILE A 31 8.30 0.57 -22.77
N ALA A 32 7.75 -0.56 -23.18
CA ALA A 32 7.64 -0.91 -24.60
C ALA A 32 6.79 0.11 -25.38
N SER A 33 5.71 0.61 -24.81
CA SER A 33 4.86 1.64 -25.43
C SER A 33 5.58 3.00 -25.52
N VAL A 34 6.34 3.40 -24.51
CA VAL A 34 7.14 4.64 -24.57
C VAL A 34 8.25 4.52 -25.62
N LEU A 35 9.04 3.45 -25.59
CA LEU A 35 10.14 3.24 -26.54
C LEU A 35 9.62 3.11 -27.99
N GLY A 36 8.58 2.31 -28.19
CA GLY A 36 7.93 2.16 -29.50
C GLY A 36 7.25 3.45 -29.96
N GLY A 37 6.64 4.19 -29.04
CA GLY A 37 6.00 5.48 -29.31
C GLY A 37 7.00 6.55 -29.74
N LEU A 38 8.13 6.67 -29.06
CA LEU A 38 9.23 7.57 -29.44
C LEU A 38 9.81 7.21 -30.82
N ALA A 39 10.02 5.91 -31.07
CA ALA A 39 10.53 5.44 -32.36
C ALA A 39 9.56 5.76 -33.51
N LEU A 40 8.27 5.47 -33.34
CA LEU A 40 7.24 5.75 -34.35
C LEU A 40 7.01 7.25 -34.57
N ALA A 41 6.98 8.05 -33.51
CA ALA A 41 6.86 9.50 -33.62
C ALA A 41 8.06 10.10 -34.38
N SER A 42 9.28 9.66 -34.06
CA SER A 42 10.51 10.08 -34.76
C SER A 42 10.48 9.71 -36.25
N LEU A 43 10.06 8.48 -36.57
CA LEU A 43 9.87 8.06 -37.97
C LEU A 43 8.74 8.83 -38.67
N GLY A 44 7.67 9.19 -37.95
CA GLY A 44 6.58 10.00 -38.46
C GLY A 44 7.04 11.40 -38.89
N VAL A 45 7.79 12.08 -38.02
CA VAL A 45 8.40 13.40 -38.31
C VAL A 45 9.31 13.32 -39.54
N ARG A 46 10.15 12.27 -39.63
CA ARG A 46 11.07 12.07 -40.76
C ARG A 46 10.36 11.79 -42.10
N ASN A 47 9.17 11.19 -42.06
CA ASN A 47 8.40 10.80 -43.25
C ASN A 47 7.19 11.71 -43.54
N MET A 48 7.14 12.90 -42.94
CA MET A 48 6.02 13.85 -43.10
C MET A 48 5.73 14.24 -44.54
N LYS A 49 6.75 14.26 -45.41
CA LYS A 49 6.61 14.63 -46.83
C LYS A 49 5.84 13.60 -47.67
N ASN A 50 5.70 12.37 -47.19
CA ASN A 50 5.15 11.25 -47.97
C ASN A 50 3.72 10.86 -47.57
N GLY A 51 3.01 11.70 -46.81
CA GLY A 51 1.63 11.47 -46.32
C GLY A 51 1.51 10.40 -45.22
N LYS A 52 2.32 9.33 -45.28
CA LYS A 52 2.41 8.25 -44.29
C LYS A 52 2.94 8.71 -42.92
N GLY A 53 3.63 9.86 -42.87
CA GLY A 53 4.19 10.42 -41.63
C GLY A 53 3.15 10.76 -40.57
N ILE A 54 1.95 11.22 -40.98
CA ILE A 54 0.87 11.60 -40.05
C ILE A 54 0.36 10.38 -39.28
N ALA A 55 0.13 9.25 -39.97
CA ALA A 55 -0.33 8.02 -39.32
C ALA A 55 0.69 7.47 -38.31
N LEU A 56 1.98 7.50 -38.66
CA LEU A 56 3.07 7.10 -37.77
C LEU A 56 3.18 8.01 -36.54
N LEU A 57 3.01 9.33 -36.74
CA LEU A 57 3.03 10.31 -35.65
C LEU A 57 1.86 10.09 -34.68
N LEU A 58 0.65 9.88 -35.19
CA LEU A 58 -0.53 9.60 -34.37
C LEU A 58 -0.42 8.27 -33.62
N GLY A 59 0.05 7.21 -34.29
CA GLY A 59 0.32 5.91 -33.65
C GLY A 59 1.40 6.02 -32.57
N GLY A 60 2.47 6.76 -32.84
CA GLY A 60 3.53 7.04 -31.87
C GLY A 60 3.01 7.83 -30.66
N GLY A 61 2.25 8.90 -30.91
CA GLY A 61 1.60 9.71 -29.87
C GLY A 61 0.65 8.90 -28.99
N TYR A 62 -0.15 8.01 -29.58
CA TYR A 62 -1.01 7.10 -28.83
C TYR A 62 -0.23 6.13 -27.94
N LEU A 63 0.87 5.55 -28.44
CA LEU A 63 1.70 4.66 -27.62
C LEU A 63 2.43 5.41 -26.49
N LEU A 64 2.84 6.66 -26.74
CA LEU A 64 3.41 7.52 -25.71
C LEU A 64 2.40 7.82 -24.60
N THR A 65 1.19 8.26 -24.95
CA THR A 65 0.14 8.54 -23.97
C THR A 65 -0.28 7.28 -23.23
N ARG A 66 -0.43 6.15 -23.94
CA ARG A 66 -0.65 4.82 -23.34
C ARG A 66 0.44 4.47 -22.32
N GLY A 67 1.71 4.59 -22.68
CA GLY A 67 2.83 4.26 -21.81
C GLY A 67 2.96 5.16 -20.59
N LEU A 68 2.74 6.47 -20.77
CA LEU A 68 2.79 7.48 -19.71
C LEU A 68 1.63 7.31 -18.73
N VAL A 69 0.40 7.27 -19.23
CA VAL A 69 -0.85 7.22 -18.43
C VAL A 69 -1.15 5.82 -17.88
N GLY A 70 -0.62 4.76 -18.50
CA GLY A 70 -0.90 3.38 -18.07
C GLY A 70 -2.29 2.86 -18.47
N TYR A 71 -3.02 3.61 -19.31
CA TYR A 71 -4.35 3.26 -19.81
C TYR A 71 -4.32 2.92 -21.31
N CYS A 72 -4.99 1.84 -21.69
CA CYS A 72 -5.18 1.40 -23.07
C CYS A 72 -6.65 1.09 -23.34
N ALA A 73 -7.31 1.87 -24.20
CA ALA A 73 -8.72 1.67 -24.55
C ALA A 73 -8.99 0.31 -25.20
N VAL A 74 -8.03 -0.22 -25.96
CA VAL A 74 -8.12 -1.55 -26.59
C VAL A 74 -8.12 -2.67 -25.55
N ASN A 75 -7.27 -2.57 -24.52
CA ASN A 75 -7.26 -3.53 -23.41
C ASN A 75 -8.59 -3.51 -22.64
N ARG A 76 -9.22 -2.34 -22.48
CA ARG A 76 -10.55 -2.21 -21.88
C ARG A 76 -11.63 -2.86 -22.75
N ALA A 77 -11.62 -2.60 -24.06
CA ALA A 77 -12.57 -3.21 -25.00
C ALA A 77 -12.45 -4.74 -25.04
N LEU A 78 -11.23 -5.27 -24.84
CA LEU A 78 -10.95 -6.70 -24.79
C LEU A 78 -10.99 -7.30 -23.37
N GLN A 79 -11.38 -6.53 -22.35
CA GLN A 79 -11.35 -6.92 -20.93
C GLN A 79 -10.00 -7.51 -20.44
N ARG A 80 -8.90 -7.13 -21.10
CA ARG A 80 -7.55 -7.61 -20.78
C ARG A 80 -6.88 -6.66 -19.80
N ASN A 81 -6.49 -7.16 -18.62
CA ASN A 81 -5.70 -6.41 -17.64
C ASN A 81 -4.36 -7.11 -17.41
N THR A 82 -3.26 -6.45 -17.80
CA THR A 82 -1.89 -6.99 -17.67
C THR A 82 -1.14 -6.42 -16.47
N VAL A 83 -1.83 -5.63 -15.63
CA VAL A 83 -1.34 -5.31 -14.29
C VAL A 83 -1.19 -6.63 -13.54
N SER A 84 -0.01 -6.83 -12.94
CA SER A 84 0.27 -8.04 -12.18
C SER A 84 -0.78 -8.20 -11.08
N LYS A 85 -1.71 -9.15 -11.26
CA LYS A 85 -2.66 -9.59 -10.22
C LYS A 85 -1.95 -10.18 -8.99
N ASN A 86 -0.63 -10.38 -9.06
CA ASN A 86 0.18 -11.03 -8.04
C ASN A 86 0.94 -10.05 -7.13
N ALA A 87 0.60 -8.75 -7.11
CA ALA A 87 1.05 -7.87 -6.03
C ALA A 87 0.35 -8.30 -4.73
N SER A 88 1.03 -9.12 -3.92
CA SER A 88 0.54 -9.56 -2.62
C SER A 88 0.24 -8.34 -1.75
N ALA A 89 -1.03 -8.18 -1.38
CA ALA A 89 -1.44 -7.17 -0.41
C ALA A 89 -0.77 -7.46 0.93
N ILE A 90 -0.24 -6.43 1.56
CA ILE A 90 0.28 -6.48 2.93
C ILE A 90 -0.91 -6.20 3.82
N GLN A 91 -1.31 -7.16 4.64
CA GLN A 91 -2.38 -6.99 5.61
C GLN A 91 -1.82 -7.16 7.01
N VAL A 92 -2.06 -6.18 7.87
CA VAL A 92 -1.69 -6.20 9.28
C VAL A 92 -2.95 -6.13 10.11
N SER A 93 -3.11 -7.08 11.05
CA SER A 93 -4.19 -7.11 12.03
C SER A 93 -3.61 -7.14 13.44
N ARG A 94 -4.07 -6.22 14.29
CA ARG A 94 -3.64 -6.11 15.69
C ARG A 94 -4.81 -5.71 16.58
N ALA A 95 -4.95 -6.41 17.68
CA ALA A 95 -5.82 -6.04 18.79
C ALA A 95 -4.96 -5.65 20.01
N PHE A 96 -5.37 -4.61 20.73
CA PHE A 96 -4.72 -4.16 21.95
C PHE A 96 -5.68 -3.33 22.81
N THR A 97 -5.47 -3.32 24.12
CA THR A 97 -6.27 -2.55 25.06
C THR A 97 -5.58 -1.22 25.38
N ILE A 98 -6.32 -0.13 25.41
CA ILE A 98 -5.89 1.21 25.81
C ILE A 98 -6.64 1.60 27.08
N ASN A 99 -5.93 2.01 28.13
CA ASN A 99 -6.51 2.43 29.40
C ASN A 99 -7.05 3.88 29.34
N LYS A 100 -7.97 4.13 28.41
CA LYS A 100 -8.69 5.40 28.22
C LYS A 100 -10.16 5.13 27.83
N PRO A 101 -11.07 6.07 28.10
CA PRO A 101 -12.47 5.97 27.66
C PRO A 101 -12.59 5.82 26.15
N ARG A 102 -13.55 5.00 25.71
CA ARG A 102 -13.76 4.68 24.28
C ARG A 102 -13.93 5.90 23.39
N ALA A 103 -14.69 6.89 23.86
CA ALA A 103 -14.90 8.15 23.13
C ALA A 103 -13.60 8.96 22.93
N GLU A 104 -12.68 8.95 23.91
CA GLU A 104 -11.38 9.62 23.78
C GLU A 104 -10.50 8.92 22.74
N VAL A 105 -10.46 7.58 22.79
CA VAL A 105 -9.67 6.76 21.86
C VAL A 105 -10.18 6.90 20.43
N TYR A 106 -11.50 6.82 20.23
CA TYR A 106 -12.15 7.00 18.95
C TYR A 106 -11.91 8.41 18.40
N ALA A 107 -12.16 9.47 19.20
CA ALA A 107 -11.98 10.84 18.76
C ALA A 107 -10.53 11.14 18.37
N TYR A 108 -9.55 10.56 19.08
CA TYR A 108 -8.15 10.70 18.74
C TYR A 108 -7.82 10.07 17.37
N TRP A 109 -8.32 8.86 17.09
CA TRP A 109 -8.11 8.21 15.79
C TRP A 109 -8.85 8.94 14.67
N ARG A 110 -10.09 9.36 14.92
CA ARG A 110 -10.99 9.97 13.93
C ARG A 110 -10.42 11.25 13.34
N LYS A 111 -9.64 12.01 14.12
CA LYS A 111 -8.85 13.13 13.60
C LYS A 111 -7.63 12.59 12.85
N LEU A 112 -7.75 12.39 11.54
CA LEU A 112 -6.74 11.67 10.75
C LEU A 112 -5.36 12.37 10.73
N GLU A 113 -5.33 13.69 10.96
CA GLU A 113 -4.08 14.44 11.12
C GLU A 113 -3.23 13.97 12.32
N ASN A 114 -3.81 13.22 13.26
CA ASN A 114 -3.06 12.59 14.35
C ASN A 114 -2.27 11.35 13.90
N LEU A 115 -2.62 10.72 12.78
CA LEU A 115 -2.01 9.45 12.35
C LEU A 115 -0.49 9.56 12.24
N PRO A 116 0.13 10.58 11.59
CA PRO A 116 1.59 10.70 11.51
C PRO A 116 2.30 10.82 12.88
N ARG A 117 1.59 11.17 13.95
CA ARG A 117 2.17 11.25 15.31
C ARG A 117 2.61 9.87 15.80
N PHE A 118 1.84 8.82 15.50
CA PHE A 118 2.15 7.43 15.88
C PHE A 118 2.49 6.51 14.70
N MET A 119 1.99 6.80 13.50
CA MET A 119 2.28 6.09 12.26
C MET A 119 3.48 6.68 11.54
N LYS A 120 4.71 6.31 11.94
CA LYS A 120 5.93 6.94 11.41
C LYS A 120 6.22 6.58 9.94
N HIS A 121 5.54 5.60 9.38
CA HIS A 121 5.58 5.37 7.94
C HIS A 121 4.84 6.47 7.14
N LEU A 122 3.88 7.15 7.77
CA LEU A 122 3.20 8.31 7.20
C LEU A 122 3.98 9.58 7.55
N SER A 123 4.31 10.35 6.51
CA SER A 123 4.95 11.66 6.66
C SER A 123 3.91 12.75 6.92
N GLU A 124 2.75 12.66 6.27
CA GLU A 124 1.65 13.62 6.41
C GLU A 124 0.32 12.93 6.13
N VAL A 125 -0.71 13.36 6.87
CA VAL A 125 -2.12 13.10 6.56
C VAL A 125 -2.85 14.43 6.76
N LYS A 126 -3.54 14.89 5.72
CA LYS A 126 -4.25 16.16 5.70
C LYS A 126 -5.70 15.93 5.33
N GLU A 127 -6.62 16.26 6.23
CA GLU A 127 -8.05 16.21 5.95
C GLU A 127 -8.40 17.35 4.98
N THR A 128 -9.06 17.02 3.87
CA THR A 128 -9.51 17.98 2.86
C THR A 128 -10.96 18.36 3.08
N ASP A 129 -11.77 17.44 3.59
CA ASP A 129 -13.12 17.69 4.10
C ASP A 129 -13.48 16.68 5.22
N ALA A 130 -14.77 16.49 5.50
CA ALA A 130 -15.24 15.61 6.57
C ALA A 130 -14.94 14.13 6.32
N THR A 131 -14.87 13.68 5.07
CA THR A 131 -14.65 12.26 4.72
C THR A 131 -13.39 12.05 3.88
N HIS A 132 -12.86 13.07 3.21
CA HIS A 132 -11.69 12.97 2.35
C HIS A 132 -10.40 13.46 3.00
N SER A 133 -9.29 12.85 2.60
CA SER A 133 -7.96 13.19 3.11
C SER A 133 -6.85 12.82 2.14
N HIS A 134 -5.79 13.64 2.12
CA HIS A 134 -4.56 13.42 1.38
C HIS A 134 -3.50 12.80 2.27
N TRP A 135 -2.93 11.66 1.87
CA TRP A 135 -1.97 10.89 2.65
C TRP A 135 -0.63 10.84 1.92
N THR A 136 0.47 10.97 2.66
CA THR A 136 1.83 10.82 2.13
C THR A 136 2.62 9.88 3.01
N ALA A 137 3.17 8.81 2.44
CA ALA A 137 4.04 7.86 3.11
C ALA A 137 5.49 7.96 2.64
N ALA A 138 6.43 7.76 3.57
CA ALA A 138 7.85 7.67 3.24
C ALA A 138 8.19 6.27 2.74
N ILE A 139 8.89 6.19 1.61
CA ILE A 139 9.38 4.91 1.11
C ILE A 139 10.64 4.52 1.90
N PRO A 140 10.73 3.30 2.44
CA PRO A 140 11.90 2.84 3.17
C PRO A 140 13.20 3.03 2.37
N ARG A 141 14.29 3.41 3.06
CA ARG A 141 15.62 3.73 2.51
C ARG A 141 15.78 5.08 1.79
N GLY A 142 14.84 6.01 1.95
CA GLY A 142 14.99 7.35 1.38
C GLY A 142 14.80 7.38 -0.14
N LEU A 143 14.04 6.42 -0.68
CA LEU A 143 13.69 6.34 -2.10
C LEU A 143 12.56 7.32 -2.50
N GLY A 144 12.32 8.35 -1.68
CA GLY A 144 11.25 9.32 -1.86
C GLY A 144 10.02 9.04 -1.02
N SER A 145 8.91 9.67 -1.41
CA SER A 145 7.58 9.53 -0.81
C SER A 145 6.56 9.14 -1.86
N VAL A 146 5.42 8.66 -1.40
CA VAL A 146 4.28 8.28 -2.23
C VAL A 146 3.02 8.82 -1.58
N SER A 147 2.12 9.35 -2.41
CA SER A 147 0.91 10.01 -1.93
C SER A 147 -0.34 9.47 -2.63
N TRP A 148 -1.45 9.50 -1.91
CA TRP A 148 -2.77 9.08 -2.39
C TRP A 148 -3.88 9.85 -1.65
N GLU A 149 -5.07 9.85 -2.25
CA GLU A 149 -6.28 10.35 -1.61
C GLU A 149 -7.05 9.18 -0.98
N ALA A 150 -7.68 9.40 0.17
CA ALA A 150 -8.50 8.42 0.86
C ALA A 150 -9.83 9.03 1.32
N GLU A 151 -10.85 8.18 1.40
CA GLU A 151 -12.19 8.50 1.88
C GLU A 151 -12.55 7.60 3.07
N ILE A 152 -13.15 8.20 4.11
CA ILE A 152 -13.84 7.48 5.17
C ILE A 152 -15.21 7.05 4.62
N VAL A 153 -15.37 5.75 4.41
CA VAL A 153 -16.59 5.15 3.83
C VAL A 153 -17.63 4.86 4.91
N GLU A 154 -17.19 4.46 6.10
CA GLU A 154 -18.07 4.25 7.24
C GLU A 154 -17.48 4.87 8.50
N ASP A 155 -18.33 5.61 9.22
CA ASP A 155 -17.99 6.26 10.46
C ASP A 155 -19.13 6.08 11.47
N ARG A 156 -18.92 5.18 12.44
CA ARG A 156 -19.83 4.97 13.56
C ARG A 156 -19.16 5.48 14.83
N PRO A 157 -19.68 6.57 15.43
CA PRO A 157 -19.13 7.16 16.64
C PRO A 157 -18.84 6.13 17.73
N ASP A 158 -17.64 6.20 18.30
CA ASP A 158 -17.15 5.34 19.39
C ASP A 158 -17.10 3.84 19.09
N GLU A 159 -17.34 3.42 17.85
CA GLU A 159 -17.48 2.00 17.49
C GLU A 159 -16.59 1.57 16.33
N TYR A 160 -16.60 2.31 15.23
CA TYR A 160 -16.03 1.82 13.98
C TYR A 160 -15.65 2.95 13.02
N ILE A 161 -14.50 2.81 12.39
CA ILE A 161 -14.07 3.66 11.27
C ILE A 161 -13.57 2.74 10.17
N PHE A 162 -14.06 2.92 8.95
CA PHE A 162 -13.57 2.27 7.74
C PHE A 162 -13.20 3.31 6.70
N TRP A 163 -12.00 3.16 6.11
CA TRP A 163 -11.52 4.03 5.05
C TRP A 163 -10.89 3.23 3.91
N GLU A 164 -10.91 3.83 2.73
CA GLU A 164 -10.22 3.31 1.55
C GLU A 164 -9.64 4.42 0.68
N SER A 165 -8.60 4.10 -0.08
CA SER A 165 -8.02 4.98 -1.08
C SER A 165 -8.99 5.22 -2.23
N LEU A 166 -9.08 6.45 -2.73
CA LEU A 166 -9.93 6.79 -3.87
C LEU A 166 -9.52 6.05 -5.15
N PRO A 167 -10.46 5.84 -6.09
CA PRO A 167 -10.16 5.43 -7.45
C PRO A 167 -9.09 6.28 -8.11
N GLY A 168 -8.09 5.65 -8.73
CA GLY A 168 -6.96 6.35 -9.35
C GLY A 168 -5.70 6.44 -8.50
N SER A 169 -5.77 6.08 -7.22
CA SER A 169 -4.65 6.23 -6.27
C SER A 169 -3.42 5.40 -6.66
N THR A 170 -2.23 5.95 -6.41
CA THR A 170 -0.94 5.30 -6.66
C THR A 170 -0.74 4.04 -5.80
N ILE A 171 -1.40 4.01 -4.64
CA ILE A 171 -1.40 2.90 -3.68
C ILE A 171 -2.85 2.53 -3.41
N ASP A 172 -3.18 1.23 -3.49
CA ASP A 172 -4.43 0.76 -2.91
C ASP A 172 -4.21 0.64 -1.39
N ASN A 173 -4.91 1.47 -0.62
CA ASN A 173 -4.91 1.42 0.83
C ASN A 173 -6.34 1.24 1.33
N ALA A 174 -6.50 0.41 2.35
CA ALA A 174 -7.75 0.32 3.09
C ALA A 174 -7.44 0.00 4.54
N GLY A 175 -8.32 0.41 5.44
CA GLY A 175 -8.22 -0.03 6.81
C GLY A 175 -9.51 0.16 7.56
N GLU A 176 -9.62 -0.59 8.65
CA GLU A 176 -10.71 -0.46 9.60
C GLU A 176 -10.16 -0.46 11.02
N VAL A 177 -10.84 0.26 11.90
CA VAL A 177 -10.63 0.19 13.33
C VAL A 177 -11.96 0.05 14.04
N THR A 178 -12.05 -0.95 14.90
CA THR A 178 -13.16 -1.16 15.82
C THR A 178 -12.74 -0.79 17.24
N PHE A 179 -13.66 -0.16 17.97
CA PHE A 179 -13.49 0.26 19.36
C PHE A 179 -14.57 -0.40 20.22
N LYS A 180 -14.18 -1.08 21.30
CA LYS A 180 -15.08 -1.74 22.25
C LYS A 180 -14.64 -1.46 23.66
N ASP A 181 -15.57 -1.47 24.61
CA ASP A 181 -15.19 -1.41 26.02
C ASP A 181 -14.44 -2.68 26.41
N ALA A 182 -13.28 -2.51 27.03
CA ALA A 182 -12.49 -3.63 27.53
C ALA A 182 -13.13 -4.22 28.80
N PRO A 183 -13.05 -5.54 29.02
CA PRO A 183 -13.51 -6.16 30.26
C PRO A 183 -12.85 -5.53 31.50
N GLY A 184 -13.57 -5.52 32.62
CA GLY A 184 -13.00 -5.11 33.91
C GLY A 184 -12.63 -3.63 34.02
N GLN A 185 -13.27 -2.75 33.23
CA GLN A 185 -13.00 -1.29 33.20
C GLN A 185 -11.56 -0.94 32.80
N TRP A 186 -10.90 -1.77 31.98
CA TRP A 186 -9.54 -1.53 31.49
C TRP A 186 -9.44 -0.54 30.33
N GLY A 187 -10.49 0.27 30.12
CA GLY A 187 -10.61 1.22 29.03
C GLY A 187 -11.19 0.59 27.78
N THR A 188 -10.46 0.66 26.66
CA THR A 188 -10.96 0.37 25.32
C THR A 188 -10.14 -0.72 24.65
N GLU A 189 -10.78 -1.78 24.17
CA GLU A 189 -10.20 -2.72 23.22
C GLU A 189 -10.29 -2.14 21.81
N VAL A 190 -9.13 -2.01 21.16
CA VAL A 190 -9.00 -1.53 19.78
C VAL A 190 -8.59 -2.69 18.92
N HIS A 191 -9.32 -2.93 17.83
CA HIS A 191 -8.93 -3.88 16.79
C HIS A 191 -8.74 -3.13 15.48
N ALA A 192 -7.50 -3.10 14.98
CA ALA A 192 -7.12 -2.40 13.77
C ALA A 192 -6.66 -3.38 12.70
N ILE A 193 -7.18 -3.21 11.49
CA ILE A 193 -6.76 -3.92 10.28
C ILE A 193 -6.38 -2.90 9.23
N ILE A 194 -5.17 -3.01 8.69
CA ILE A 194 -4.67 -2.10 7.65
C ILE A 194 -4.11 -2.95 6.51
N SER A 195 -4.52 -2.61 5.29
CA SER A 195 -4.09 -3.25 4.06
C SER A 195 -3.44 -2.27 3.10
N TYR A 196 -2.34 -2.70 2.49
CA TYR A 196 -1.63 -1.96 1.45
C TYR A 196 -1.34 -2.86 0.27
N ARG A 197 -1.62 -2.38 -0.95
CA ARG A 197 -1.03 -2.92 -2.17
C ARG A 197 -0.11 -1.88 -2.78
N LEU A 198 1.19 -2.17 -2.73
CA LEU A 198 2.19 -1.34 -3.35
C LEU A 198 2.11 -1.46 -4.88
N PRO A 199 2.36 -0.38 -5.64
CA PRO A 199 2.36 -0.43 -7.09
C PRO A 199 3.37 -1.47 -7.57
N ALA A 200 2.88 -2.50 -8.25
CA ALA A 200 3.71 -3.60 -8.79
C ALA A 200 4.72 -3.10 -9.82
N GLY A 201 4.46 -1.93 -10.39
CA GLY A 201 5.11 -1.43 -11.58
C GLY A 201 6.46 -0.75 -11.37
N ASP A 202 6.65 -0.05 -10.25
CA ASP A 202 7.88 0.72 -9.99
C ASP A 202 8.88 -0.07 -9.13
N VAL A 203 8.39 -1.09 -8.42
CA VAL A 203 9.17 -1.86 -7.44
C VAL A 203 9.56 -3.25 -7.96
N GLY A 204 8.83 -3.83 -8.92
CA GLY A 204 9.08 -5.18 -9.44
C GLY A 204 8.79 -6.28 -8.41
N ALA A 205 8.36 -7.47 -8.88
CA ALA A 205 7.88 -8.54 -8.00
C ALA A 205 8.92 -9.04 -6.98
N LEU A 206 10.21 -9.01 -7.33
CA LEU A 206 11.29 -9.45 -6.46
C LEU A 206 11.55 -8.46 -5.32
N ALA A 207 11.48 -7.14 -5.58
CA ALA A 207 11.66 -6.15 -4.52
C ALA A 207 10.39 -5.97 -3.67
N ALA A 208 9.19 -6.24 -4.22
CA ALA A 208 7.96 -6.30 -3.42
C ALA A 208 8.07 -7.36 -2.31
N LYS A 209 8.58 -8.56 -2.62
CA LYS A 209 8.85 -9.60 -1.60
C LYS A 209 9.83 -9.17 -0.51
N LEU A 210 10.71 -8.22 -0.81
CA LEU A 210 11.67 -7.65 0.14
C LEU A 210 11.07 -6.54 1.02
N ILE A 211 10.19 -5.71 0.44
CA ILE A 211 9.63 -4.52 1.07
C ILE A 211 8.41 -4.87 1.93
N ASN A 212 7.55 -5.78 1.46
CA ASN A 212 6.34 -6.19 2.17
C ASN A 212 6.59 -6.54 3.65
N PRO A 213 7.59 -7.39 3.99
CA PRO A 213 7.83 -7.76 5.38
C PRO A 213 8.40 -6.63 6.25
N VAL A 214 8.97 -5.58 5.63
CA VAL A 214 9.46 -4.38 6.32
C VAL A 214 8.28 -3.45 6.61
N VAL A 215 7.42 -3.20 5.62
CA VAL A 215 6.21 -2.39 5.78
C VAL A 215 5.27 -3.00 6.81
N GLU A 216 5.05 -4.31 6.77
CA GLU A 216 4.27 -5.03 7.78
C GLU A 216 4.78 -4.76 9.21
N LEU A 217 6.11 -4.78 9.40
CA LEU A 217 6.76 -4.55 10.68
C LEU A 217 6.63 -3.07 11.13
N LEU A 218 6.70 -2.12 10.19
CA LEU A 218 6.48 -0.70 10.47
C LEU A 218 5.05 -0.46 10.97
N ILE A 219 4.05 -0.97 10.27
CA ILE A 219 2.63 -0.82 10.65
C ILE A 219 2.37 -1.45 12.02
N GLN A 220 2.92 -2.63 12.29
CA GLN A 220 2.80 -3.26 13.61
C GLN A 220 3.38 -2.39 14.75
N GLU A 221 4.53 -1.76 14.50
CA GLU A 221 5.16 -0.86 15.47
C GLU A 221 4.38 0.44 15.64
N ASP A 222 3.77 0.94 14.56
CA ASP A 222 2.95 2.13 14.58
C ASP A 222 1.66 1.95 15.39
N LEU A 223 1.00 0.79 15.25
CA LEU A 223 -0.15 0.42 16.10
C LEU A 223 0.27 0.26 17.57
N ARG A 224 1.50 -0.19 17.84
CA ARG A 224 2.05 -0.22 19.21
C ARG A 224 2.28 1.18 19.76
N ARG A 225 2.71 2.14 18.93
CA ARG A 225 2.91 3.54 19.31
C ARG A 225 1.60 4.26 19.60
N PHE A 226 0.54 3.91 18.86
CA PHE A 226 -0.80 4.47 19.08
C PHE A 226 -1.23 4.31 20.54
N LYS A 227 -1.16 3.09 21.08
CA LYS A 227 -1.45 2.82 22.49
C LYS A 227 -0.69 3.77 23.43
N ASN A 228 0.63 3.89 23.25
CA ASN A 228 1.44 4.72 24.15
C ASN A 228 1.03 6.20 24.07
N ILE A 229 0.85 6.75 22.86
CA ILE A 229 0.51 8.16 22.67
C ILE A 229 -0.84 8.50 23.31
N VAL A 230 -1.84 7.63 23.17
CA VAL A 230 -3.18 7.89 23.73
C VAL A 230 -3.17 7.74 25.25
N GLU A 231 -2.38 6.81 25.80
CA GLU A 231 -2.29 6.63 27.26
C GLU A 231 -1.49 7.73 27.96
N THR A 232 -0.37 8.18 27.38
CA THR A 232 0.58 9.08 28.06
C THR A 232 0.60 10.51 27.52
N GLY A 233 0.03 10.77 26.34
CA GLY A 233 0.14 12.06 25.66
C GLY A 233 1.53 12.36 25.09
N GLU A 234 2.51 11.47 25.27
CA GLU A 234 3.90 11.65 24.86
C GLU A 234 4.30 10.65 23.77
N ILE A 235 5.11 11.10 22.82
CA ILE A 235 5.89 10.20 21.97
C ILE A 235 7.10 9.78 22.81
N PRO A 236 7.42 8.48 23.00
CA PRO A 236 8.65 8.09 23.66
C PRO A 236 9.84 8.72 22.91
N THR A 237 10.40 9.79 23.46
CA THR A 237 11.45 10.62 22.82
C THR A 237 12.85 10.23 23.28
N ALA A 238 12.97 9.31 24.26
CA ALA A 238 14.26 8.74 24.63
C ALA A 238 14.70 7.70 23.59
N GLU A 239 15.98 7.70 23.22
CA GLU A 239 16.65 6.67 22.43
C GLU A 239 16.28 5.27 22.95
N GLY A 240 15.30 4.65 22.30
CA GLY A 240 14.63 3.44 22.73
C GLY A 240 13.55 3.07 21.71
N PRO A 241 13.13 1.80 21.70
CA PRO A 241 12.73 0.94 20.57
C PRO A 241 13.13 1.23 19.11
N SER A 242 13.53 2.44 18.71
CA SER A 242 13.90 2.80 17.34
C SER A 242 15.13 2.03 16.83
N GLY A 243 16.16 1.88 17.67
CA GLY A 243 17.32 1.00 17.40
C GLY A 243 16.90 -0.46 17.21
N ARG A 244 16.02 -0.96 18.07
CA ARG A 244 15.47 -2.33 17.98
C ARG A 244 14.65 -2.54 16.70
N LEU A 245 13.91 -1.52 16.23
CA LEU A 245 13.21 -1.55 14.96
C LEU A 245 14.19 -1.58 13.78
N GLN A 246 15.22 -0.72 13.80
CA GLN A 246 16.28 -0.73 12.80
C GLN A 246 17.01 -2.07 12.76
N ASP A 247 17.29 -2.67 13.93
CA ASP A 247 17.90 -4.00 14.05
C ASP A 247 16.99 -5.11 13.52
N LYS A 248 15.69 -5.08 13.84
CA LYS A 248 14.71 -6.04 13.30
C LYS A 248 14.62 -5.92 11.78
N VAL A 249 14.54 -4.69 11.25
CA VAL A 249 14.54 -4.43 9.81
C VAL A 249 15.83 -4.95 9.18
N ARG A 250 17.00 -4.60 9.74
CA ARG A 250 18.33 -5.02 9.26
C ARG A 250 18.50 -6.54 9.31
N SER A 251 18.06 -7.19 10.38
CA SER A 251 18.11 -8.64 10.57
C SER A 251 17.22 -9.38 9.57
N LYS A 252 15.97 -8.93 9.37
CA LYS A 252 15.03 -9.52 8.41
C LYS A 252 15.60 -9.44 6.98
N LEU A 253 16.21 -8.31 6.63
CA LEU A 253 16.91 -8.10 5.36
C LEU A 253 18.16 -8.98 5.21
N LYS A 254 18.96 -9.14 6.26
CA LYS A 254 20.17 -9.99 6.24
C LYS A 254 19.82 -11.46 6.03
N LYS A 255 18.85 -11.99 6.79
CA LYS A 255 18.38 -13.39 6.64
C LYS A 255 17.90 -13.69 5.22
N PHE A 256 17.19 -12.75 4.60
CA PHE A 256 16.76 -12.90 3.21
C PHE A 256 17.95 -12.92 2.24
N LYS A 257 18.90 -11.97 2.34
CA LYS A 257 20.09 -11.96 1.46
C LYS A 257 20.85 -13.29 1.53
N GLN A 258 20.93 -13.87 2.72
CA GLN A 258 21.62 -15.14 2.97
C GLN A 258 20.87 -16.34 2.38
N SER A 259 19.54 -16.36 2.49
CA SER A 259 18.68 -17.37 1.83
C SER A 259 18.75 -17.28 0.31
N TYR A 260 18.87 -16.07 -0.26
CA TYR A 260 18.96 -15.87 -1.71
C TYR A 260 20.33 -16.27 -2.27
N GLN A 261 21.43 -15.98 -1.56
CA GLN A 261 22.76 -16.45 -1.96
C GLN A 261 22.85 -17.98 -1.95
N HIS A 262 22.18 -18.68 -1.03
CA HIS A 262 22.15 -20.14 -1.04
C HIS A 262 21.33 -20.75 -2.19
N HIS A 263 20.30 -20.08 -2.70
CA HIS A 263 19.47 -20.60 -3.80
C HIS A 263 20.07 -20.40 -5.20
N ASN A 264 21.08 -19.55 -5.36
CA ASN A 264 21.73 -19.28 -6.65
C ASN A 264 23.10 -19.98 -6.84
N TYR A 265 23.50 -20.86 -5.92
CA TYR A 265 24.74 -21.63 -5.99
C TYR A 265 24.56 -23.14 -6.26
N GLU A 266 23.35 -23.60 -6.57
CA GLU A 266 23.12 -24.93 -7.16
C GLU A 266 22.78 -24.78 -8.65
N GLY A 267 23.74 -24.26 -9.42
CA GLY A 267 23.75 -24.44 -10.87
C GLY A 267 24.28 -25.84 -11.21
N PRO A 268 23.77 -26.51 -12.27
CA PRO A 268 24.15 -27.89 -12.56
C PRO A 268 25.65 -27.98 -12.85
N MET A 269 26.33 -28.87 -12.11
CA MET A 269 27.66 -29.35 -12.46
C MET A 269 27.58 -29.95 -13.87
N LEU A 270 28.12 -29.23 -14.84
CA LEU A 270 28.35 -29.77 -16.18
C LEU A 270 29.41 -30.87 -16.06
N GLU A 271 28.97 -32.13 -16.07
CA GLU A 271 29.83 -33.27 -16.36
C GLU A 271 30.38 -33.09 -17.78
N ARG A 272 31.70 -32.94 -17.86
CA ARG A 272 32.45 -32.95 -19.12
C ARG A 272 32.60 -34.39 -19.59
N HIS A 273 32.07 -34.68 -20.77
CA HIS A 273 32.53 -35.77 -21.64
C HIS A 273 32.98 -35.18 -22.97
#